data_AF-A0A1H8JCL7-F1
#
_entry.id   AF-A0A1H8JCL7-F1
#
_cell.length_a   1.000
_cell.length_b   1.000
_cell.length_c   1.000
_cell.angle_alpha   90.00
_cell.angle_beta   90.00
_cell.angle_gamma   90.00
#
_symmetry.space_group_name_H-M   'P 1'
#
loop_
_entity.id
_entity.type
_entity.pdbx_description
1 polymer ?
#
loop_
_entity_poly.entity_id
_entity_poly.type
_entity_poly.pdbx_seq_one_letter_code
_entity_poly.pdbx_strand_id
1 'polypeptide(L)'
;MDGKMLVRLGAVVFVAIALTVTAIDMTRKDEPSASRPASALQPPADPLRETLRRCQQLGEAAASDTDCLAAWAESRDRFLGRDRSEAR
;
A
#
# COMPACT_ATOMS: atom_id res chain seq x y z
N MET A 1 24.59 -19.71 -26.92
CA MET A 1 24.68 -18.65 -25.89
C MET A 1 25.88 -18.96 -25.03
N ASP A 2 26.83 -18.04 -24.95
CA ASP A 2 28.07 -18.25 -24.21
C ASP A 2 27.80 -18.43 -22.71
N GLY A 3 28.04 -19.64 -22.19
CA GLY A 3 27.82 -19.94 -20.77
C GLY A 3 28.58 -18.99 -19.83
N LYS A 4 29.71 -18.45 -20.29
CA LYS A 4 30.47 -17.42 -19.57
C LYS A 4 29.72 -16.09 -19.45
N MET A 5 28.91 -15.72 -20.46
CA MET A 5 28.07 -14.54 -20.42
C MET A 5 26.90 -14.73 -19.44
N LEU A 6 26.30 -15.93 -19.42
CA LEU A 6 25.22 -16.27 -18.49
C LEU A 6 25.69 -16.26 -17.02
N VAL A 7 26.87 -16.81 -16.75
CA VAL A 7 27.47 -16.78 -15.40
C VAL A 7 27.74 -15.35 -14.94
N ARG A 8 28.28 -14.50 -15.82
CA ARG A 8 28.51 -13.08 -15.51
C ARG A 8 27.20 -12.34 -15.23
N LEU A 9 26.18 -12.58 -16.05
CA LEU A 9 24.87 -11.96 -15.86
C LEU A 9 24.26 -12.36 -14.52
N GLY A 10 24.29 -13.66 -14.18
CA GLY A 10 23.81 -14.16 -12.90
C GLY A 10 24.54 -13.53 -11.70
N ALA A 11 25.88 -13.42 -11.79
CA ALA A 11 26.68 -12.78 -10.74
C ALA A 11 26.33 -11.30 -10.55
N VAL A 12 26.15 -10.55 -11.65
CA VAL A 12 25.77 -9.12 -11.59
C VAL A 12 24.39 -8.94 -10.96
N VAL A 13 23.41 -9.75 -11.37
CA VAL A 13 22.05 -9.71 -10.80
C VAL A 13 22.08 -10.03 -9.30
N PHE A 14 22.82 -11.05 -8.89
CA PHE A 14 22.95 -11.41 -7.48
C PHE A 14 23.58 -10.29 -6.64
N VAL A 15 24.65 -9.66 -7.15
CA VAL A 15 25.29 -8.52 -6.48
C VAL A 15 24.32 -7.34 -6.37
N ALA A 16 23.57 -7.02 -7.44
CA ALA A 16 22.59 -5.95 -7.41
C ALA A 16 21.48 -6.19 -6.37
N ILE A 17 20.97 -7.43 -6.27
CA ILE A 17 19.98 -7.81 -5.26
C ILE A 17 20.57 -7.67 -3.86
N ALA A 18 21.78 -8.17 -3.63
CA ALA A 18 22.46 -8.08 -2.33
C ALA A 18 22.62 -6.61 -1.87
N LEU A 19 23.08 -5.72 -2.76
CA LEU A 19 23.22 -4.30 -2.47
C LEU A 19 21.88 -3.63 -2.14
N THR A 20 20.82 -3.97 -2.88
CA THR A 20 19.49 -3.43 -2.65
C THR A 20 18.95 -3.84 -1.28
N VAL A 21 19.14 -5.11 -0.89
CA VAL A 21 18.74 -5.62 0.43
C VAL A 21 19.52 -4.91 1.55
N THR A 22 20.84 -4.75 1.41
CA THR A 22 21.66 -4.04 2.40
C THR A 22 21.24 -2.58 2.56
N ALA A 23 20.93 -1.88 1.46
CA ALA A 23 20.46 -0.50 1.50
C ALA A 23 19.13 -0.36 2.25
N ILE A 24 18.19 -1.28 2.02
CA ILE A 24 16.91 -1.31 2.74
C ILE A 24 17.12 -1.60 4.23
N ASP A 25 18.00 -2.54 4.58
CA ASP A 25 18.30 -2.88 5.99
C ASP A 25 18.92 -1.68 6.73
N MET A 26 19.84 -0.96 6.09
CA MET A 26 20.42 0.27 6.63
C MET A 26 19.35 1.35 6.85
N THR A 27 18.49 1.58 5.86
CA THR A 27 17.39 2.56 5.98
C THR A 27 16.40 2.18 7.09
N ARG A 28 16.17 0.88 7.31
CA ARG A 28 15.32 0.36 8.41
C ARG A 28 15.97 0.47 9.79
N LYS A 29 17.30 0.39 9.88
CA LYS A 29 18.04 0.52 11.15
C LYS A 29 18.18 1.97 11.59
N ASP A 30 18.33 2.89 10.64
CA ASP A 30 18.41 4.33 10.89
C ASP A 30 17.05 4.98 11.17
N GLU A 31 15.95 4.27 10.91
CA GLU A 31 14.63 4.57 11.46
C GLU A 31 14.49 3.87 12.82
N PRO A 32 14.79 4.52 13.96
CA PRO A 32 14.46 3.97 15.27
C PRO A 32 12.95 3.93 15.38
N SER A 33 12.31 2.84 14.91
CA SER A 33 10.87 2.59 14.95
C SER A 33 10.12 3.91 15.07
N ALA A 34 10.13 4.76 14.02
CA ALA A 34 9.32 5.95 14.04
C ALA A 34 7.92 5.44 14.29
N SER A 35 7.48 5.62 15.54
CA SER A 35 6.27 5.06 16.07
C SER A 35 5.23 5.40 15.04
N ARG A 36 4.72 4.36 14.34
CA ARG A 36 3.60 4.46 13.41
C ARG A 36 2.69 5.51 14.03
N PRO A 37 2.52 6.70 13.42
CA PRO A 37 2.04 7.88 14.13
C PRO A 37 0.88 7.41 14.97
N ALA A 38 1.11 7.39 16.29
CA ALA A 38 0.20 6.79 17.25
C ALA A 38 -1.17 7.30 16.86
N SER A 39 -2.14 6.40 16.65
CA SER A 39 -3.52 6.67 16.22
C SER A 39 -4.10 7.85 16.98
N ALA A 40 -3.73 9.06 16.57
CA ALA A 40 -4.09 10.29 17.22
C ALA A 40 -5.40 10.65 16.53
N LEU A 41 -6.46 10.41 17.28
CA LEU A 41 -7.84 10.31 16.83
C LEU A 41 -8.09 9.04 16.01
N GLN A 42 -8.45 7.95 16.70
CA GLN A 42 -9.45 7.05 16.14
C GLN A 42 -10.73 7.89 16.04
N PRO A 43 -11.14 8.35 14.84
CA PRO A 43 -12.45 8.98 14.69
C PRO A 43 -13.50 7.92 15.08
N PRO A 44 -14.74 8.34 15.43
CA PRO A 44 -15.83 7.39 15.71
C PRO A 44 -15.85 6.29 14.65
N ALA A 45 -16.10 5.05 15.07
CA ALA A 45 -16.04 3.86 14.23
C ALA A 45 -16.74 4.12 12.89
N ASP A 46 -15.95 4.46 11.88
CA ASP A 46 -16.50 4.90 10.62
C ASP A 46 -17.03 3.64 9.91
N PRO A 47 -18.35 3.49 9.72
CA PRO A 47 -18.90 2.33 9.04
C PRO A 47 -18.28 2.15 7.66
N LEU A 48 -17.84 3.24 7.02
CA LEU A 48 -17.12 3.21 5.75
C LEU A 48 -15.80 2.44 5.85
N ARG A 49 -15.05 2.56 6.94
CA ARG A 49 -13.79 1.82 7.15
C ARG A 49 -14.03 0.31 7.28
N GLU A 50 -15.13 -0.08 7.90
CA GLU A 50 -15.48 -1.50 8.05
C GLU A 50 -15.86 -2.11 6.70
N THR A 51 -16.68 -1.41 5.92
CA THR A 51 -17.03 -1.82 4.55
C THR A 51 -15.79 -1.91 3.65
N LEU A 52 -14.90 -0.91 3.70
CA LEU A 52 -13.65 -0.93 2.95
C LEU A 52 -12.75 -2.12 3.33
N ARG A 53 -12.66 -2.48 4.62
CA ARG A 53 -11.92 -3.68 5.04
C ARG A 53 -12.52 -4.96 4.48
N ARG A 54 -13.86 -5.08 4.48
CA ARG A 54 -14.55 -6.23 3.89
C ARG A 54 -14.25 -6.34 2.40
N CYS A 55 -14.33 -5.23 1.67
CA CYS A 55 -13.99 -5.18 0.24
C CYS A 55 -12.52 -5.50 -0.04
N GLN A 56 -11.59 -5.08 0.83
CA GLN A 56 -10.18 -5.48 0.72
C GLN A 56 -9.97 -6.98 0.91
N GLN A 57 -10.72 -7.62 1.82
CA GLN A 57 -10.65 -9.07 2.03
C GLN A 57 -11.20 -9.87 0.86
N LEU A 58 -12.16 -9.32 0.10
CA LEU A 58 -12.69 -9.90 -1.13
C LEU A 58 -11.69 -9.86 -2.30
N GLY A 59 -10.73 -8.93 -2.27
CA GLY A 59 -9.69 -8.83 -3.30
C GLY A 59 -10.27 -8.50 -4.67
N GLU A 60 -9.91 -9.27 -5.70
CA GLU A 60 -10.36 -9.05 -7.08
C GLU A 60 -11.89 -9.11 -7.21
N ALA A 61 -12.57 -9.98 -6.43
CA ALA A 61 -14.03 -10.11 -6.49
C ALA A 61 -14.76 -8.80 -6.14
N ALA A 62 -14.14 -7.91 -5.35
CA ALA A 62 -14.71 -6.60 -5.05
C ALA A 62 -14.75 -5.66 -6.26
N ALA A 63 -13.97 -5.91 -7.32
CA ALA A 63 -13.98 -5.08 -8.53
C ALA A 63 -15.29 -5.18 -9.31
N SER A 64 -16.04 -6.28 -9.15
CA SER A 64 -17.37 -6.48 -9.74
C SER A 64 -18.52 -6.24 -8.76
N ASP A 65 -18.21 -5.94 -7.49
CA ASP A 65 -19.21 -5.76 -6.43
C ASP A 65 -19.63 -4.28 -6.36
N THR A 66 -20.93 -4.03 -6.55
CA THR A 66 -21.47 -2.65 -6.60
C THR A 66 -21.34 -1.92 -5.27
N ASP A 67 -21.45 -2.62 -4.15
CA ASP A 67 -21.37 -2.02 -2.81
C ASP A 67 -19.92 -1.63 -2.50
N CYS A 68 -18.96 -2.44 -2.94
CA CYS A 68 -17.55 -2.13 -2.83
C CYS A 68 -17.12 -0.96 -3.72
N LEU A 69 -17.61 -0.89 -4.95
CA LEU A 69 -17.37 0.24 -5.85
C LEU A 69 -17.90 1.56 -5.25
N ALA A 70 -19.10 1.53 -4.65
CA ALA A 70 -19.68 2.68 -3.97
C ALA A 70 -18.84 3.14 -2.77
N ALA A 71 -18.41 2.20 -1.91
CA ALA A 71 -17.59 2.50 -0.74
C ALA A 71 -16.23 3.13 -1.12
N TRP A 72 -15.61 2.70 -2.23
CA TRP A 72 -14.38 3.33 -2.72
C TRP A 72 -14.61 4.73 -3.28
N ALA A 73 -15.70 4.95 -4.01
CA ALA A 73 -16.05 6.27 -4.52
C ALA A 73 -16.26 7.25 -3.37
N GLU A 74 -17.01 6.86 -2.34
CA GLU A 74 -17.25 7.68 -1.15
C GLU A 74 -15.95 7.98 -0.39
N SER A 75 -15.09 6.98 -0.20
CA SER A 75 -13.79 7.17 0.45
C SER A 75 -12.89 8.14 -0.32
N ARG A 76 -12.90 8.07 -1.65
CA ARG A 76 -12.17 8.99 -2.52
C ARG A 76 -12.73 10.40 -2.40
N ASP A 77 -14.04 10.55 -2.45
CA ASP A 77 -14.69 11.86 -2.43
C ASP A 77 -14.47 12.56 -1.09
N ARG A 78 -14.51 11.82 0.02
CA ARG A 78 -14.14 12.32 1.36
C ARG A 78 -12.67 12.72 1.46
N PHE A 79 -11.76 11.93 0.88
CA PHE A 79 -10.34 12.27 0.84
C PHE A 79 -10.09 13.57 0.05
N LEU A 80 -10.83 13.75 -1.04
CA LEU A 80 -10.77 14.94 -1.88
C LEU A 80 -11.60 16.12 -1.32
N GLY A 81 -12.30 15.93 -0.21
CA GLY A 81 -13.17 16.94 0.42
C GLY A 81 -14.37 17.36 -0.44
N ARG A 82 -14.79 16.49 -1.38
CA ARG A 82 -15.92 16.71 -2.29
C ARG A 82 -17.28 16.48 -1.64
N ASP A 83 -17.32 15.62 -0.62
CA ASP A 83 -18.47 15.41 0.27
C ASP A 83 -19.01 16.73 0.87
N ARG A 84 -18.12 17.66 1.23
CA ARG A 84 -18.47 18.99 1.72
C ARG A 84 -18.79 20.00 0.62
N SER A 85 -18.36 19.75 -0.61
CA SER A 85 -18.55 20.67 -1.73
C SER A 85 -19.93 20.55 -2.39
N GLU A 86 -20.59 19.39 -2.31
CA GLU A 86 -21.97 19.23 -2.79
C GLU A 86 -23.02 19.74 -1.80
N ALA A 87 -22.64 19.93 -0.52
CA ALA A 87 -23.52 20.48 0.51
C ALA A 87 -23.57 22.03 0.52
N ARG A 88 -22.85 22.71 -0.38
CA ARG A 88 -22.81 24.17 -0.53
C ARG A 88 -23.49 24.59 -1.82
#